data_AF-A0A8K0MWX6-F1
#
_entry.id   AF-A0A8K0MWX6-F1
#
_cell.length_a   1.000
_cell.length_b   1.000
_cell.length_c   1.000
_cell.angle_alpha   90.00
_cell.angle_beta   90.00
_cell.angle_gamma   90.00
#
_symmetry.space_group_name_H-M   'P 1'
#
loop_
_entity.id
_entity.type
_entity.pdbx_description
1 polymer ?
#
loop_
_entity_poly.entity_id
_entity_poly.type
_entity_poly.pdbx_seq_one_letter_code
_entity_poly.pdbx_strand_id
1 'polypeptide(L)'
;MDREPQAAVTTEVSGPQSPGVSPVRLADGIEELVRVTLAASGGETLDGCDVLLSRDYCIGLLQDEPNPTDPHLNDLGNVCGGVPVYPLYKHLARAIERCINSGTFPGTTNFVASIPLDESLKMRENEWSKLILKEGSELLKMFNAVEFDLHVQEPFFSQLRAGLKTVEGRCATGDYNRIIPGSLLLFNKCLLLEVQDVRRYSSFSEMLQVETLARVLPGVKTIEEGVKIYRKFYTEEKEKSNSVLAISVSKAASQPYISMANLLSGLSYDGVGSFLGMTHTVGTVPDALPPPRSFLISSSMNPHRPNVKGCSLTDAARALAKHVNRSSDGWWGDFNGSDSRKNMLALEVINHLITNCCWMNVHLIHPYDCVFEIRVHEGYGARWSKYGSKFIGFLEPYTEGGFLKGWKH
;
A
#
# COMPACT_ATOMS: atom_id res chain seq x y z
N MET A 1 -21.69 -42.72 39.79
CA MET A 1 -21.44 -42.09 38.48
C MET A 1 -20.54 -40.91 38.74
N ASP A 2 -19.25 -41.21 38.89
CA ASP A 2 -18.20 -40.21 39.03
C ASP A 2 -18.04 -39.50 37.68
N ARG A 3 -18.21 -38.18 37.66
CA ARG A 3 -17.81 -37.36 36.53
C ARG A 3 -16.35 -37.01 36.72
N GLU A 4 -15.48 -37.60 35.90
CA GLU A 4 -14.11 -37.15 35.73
C GLU A 4 -14.08 -35.66 35.33
N PRO A 5 -13.15 -34.86 35.86
CA PRO A 5 -12.93 -33.50 35.38
C PRO A 5 -12.29 -33.55 33.99
N GLN A 6 -12.91 -32.88 33.02
CA GLN A 6 -12.33 -32.63 31.70
C GLN A 6 -10.95 -31.95 31.84
N ALA A 7 -9.95 -32.54 31.21
CA ALA A 7 -8.60 -31.99 31.11
C ALA A 7 -8.65 -30.57 30.53
N ALA A 8 -8.00 -29.64 31.22
CA ALA A 8 -7.78 -28.30 30.71
C ALA A 8 -6.99 -28.39 29.39
N VAL A 9 -7.56 -27.82 28.33
CA VAL A 9 -6.87 -27.66 27.04
C VAL A 9 -5.69 -26.72 27.29
N THR A 10 -4.48 -27.29 27.39
CA THR A 10 -3.23 -26.55 27.38
C THR A 10 -3.13 -25.87 26.02
N THR A 11 -3.36 -24.56 26.00
CA THR A 11 -3.00 -23.72 24.86
C THR A 11 -1.49 -23.81 24.71
N GLU A 12 -1.02 -24.50 23.68
CA GLU A 12 0.41 -24.59 23.40
C GLU A 12 0.95 -23.18 23.19
N VAL A 13 1.96 -22.80 23.99
CA VAL A 13 2.73 -21.58 23.77
C VAL A 13 3.48 -21.75 22.45
N SER A 14 2.89 -21.24 21.37
CA SER A 14 3.53 -21.27 20.05
C SER A 14 4.65 -20.23 20.02
N GLY A 15 5.89 -20.71 20.08
CA GLY A 15 7.07 -19.88 19.87
C GLY A 15 7.11 -19.30 18.45
N PRO A 16 7.99 -18.33 18.20
CA PRO A 16 8.17 -17.81 16.85
C PRO A 16 8.52 -18.94 15.88
N GLN A 17 7.98 -18.84 14.67
CA GLN A 17 8.24 -19.82 13.62
C GLN A 17 9.74 -19.92 13.31
N SER A 18 10.16 -21.08 12.76
CA SER A 18 11.50 -21.22 12.18
C SER A 18 11.71 -20.12 11.13
N PRO A 19 12.92 -19.57 10.98
CA PRO A 19 13.18 -18.58 9.95
C PRO A 19 12.76 -19.09 8.58
N GLY A 20 12.20 -18.20 7.75
CA GLY A 20 12.09 -18.49 6.33
C GLY A 20 13.50 -18.69 5.75
N VAL A 21 13.65 -19.62 4.82
CA VAL A 21 14.96 -19.91 4.19
C VAL A 21 14.95 -19.42 2.74
N SER A 22 16.15 -19.12 2.23
CA SER A 22 16.38 -18.74 0.84
C SER A 22 15.74 -19.71 -0.18
N PRO A 23 15.19 -19.20 -1.32
CA PRO A 23 15.20 -17.80 -1.75
C PRO A 23 14.09 -16.96 -1.10
N VAL A 24 14.47 -15.85 -0.47
CA VAL A 24 13.51 -14.83 -0.01
C VAL A 24 13.13 -13.96 -1.21
N ARG A 25 11.91 -14.12 -1.72
CA ARG A 25 11.49 -13.42 -2.94
C ARG A 25 11.13 -11.97 -2.62
N LEU A 26 11.54 -11.04 -3.48
CA LEU A 26 11.12 -9.63 -3.38
C LEU A 26 9.59 -9.50 -3.36
N ALA A 27 8.88 -10.31 -4.15
CA ALA A 27 7.42 -10.38 -4.18
C ALA A 27 6.79 -10.56 -2.78
N ASP A 28 7.45 -11.31 -1.89
CA ASP A 28 6.94 -11.62 -0.56
C ASP A 28 7.21 -10.50 0.46
N GLY A 29 8.03 -9.50 0.10
CA GLY A 29 8.44 -8.41 1.00
C GLY A 29 8.18 -7.00 0.46
N ILE A 30 7.88 -6.83 -0.83
CA ILE A 30 7.80 -5.51 -1.45
C ILE A 30 6.67 -4.63 -0.89
N GLU A 31 5.52 -5.24 -0.56
CA GLU A 31 4.41 -4.52 0.06
C GLU A 31 4.83 -3.89 1.39
N GLU A 32 5.46 -4.69 2.26
CA GLU A 32 5.93 -4.26 3.57
C GLU A 32 7.08 -3.25 3.45
N LEU A 33 7.97 -3.45 2.48
CA LEU A 33 9.07 -2.52 2.20
C LEU A 33 8.55 -1.14 1.78
N VAL A 34 7.59 -1.07 0.84
CA VAL A 34 6.95 0.19 0.44
C VAL A 34 6.26 0.83 1.63
N ARG A 35 5.51 0.05 2.42
CA ARG A 35 4.78 0.53 3.60
C ARG A 35 5.72 1.18 4.62
N VAL A 36 6.80 0.51 5.00
CA VAL A 36 7.79 1.01 5.97
C VAL A 36 8.54 2.23 5.44
N THR A 37 8.91 2.23 4.16
CA THR A 37 9.61 3.36 3.53
C THR A 37 8.73 4.62 3.52
N LEU A 38 7.45 4.49 3.17
CA LEU A 38 6.49 5.60 3.25
C LEU A 38 6.25 6.05 4.70
N ALA A 39 6.13 5.11 5.64
CA ALA A 39 5.88 5.44 7.05
C ALA A 39 7.04 6.23 7.69
N ALA A 40 8.28 5.99 7.25
CA ALA A 40 9.45 6.72 7.72
C ALA A 40 9.41 8.21 7.37
N SER A 41 8.94 8.57 6.17
CA SER A 41 8.68 9.96 5.80
C SER A 41 7.59 10.62 6.66
N GLY A 42 6.79 9.81 7.36
CA GLY A 42 5.74 10.20 8.30
C GLY A 42 6.21 10.60 9.70
N GLY A 43 7.50 10.42 10.04
CA GLY A 43 8.09 10.80 11.32
C GLY A 43 8.89 9.71 12.05
N GLU A 44 9.08 8.52 11.47
CA GLU A 44 10.01 7.52 12.00
C GLU A 44 11.40 7.71 11.37
N THR A 45 12.43 7.94 12.19
CA THR A 45 13.80 8.16 11.70
C THR A 45 14.39 6.87 11.13
N LEU A 46 14.38 6.74 9.80
CA LEU A 46 15.22 5.80 9.06
C LEU A 46 16.46 6.54 8.55
N ASP A 47 17.65 6.11 8.98
CA ASP A 47 18.91 6.68 8.50
C ASP A 47 19.02 6.54 6.98
N GLY A 48 19.26 7.65 6.28
CA GLY A 48 19.45 7.67 4.82
C GLY A 48 18.18 7.46 4.00
N CYS A 49 16.99 7.60 4.61
CA CYS A 49 15.70 7.46 3.94
C CYS A 49 15.02 8.82 3.74
N ASP A 50 15.47 9.57 2.74
CA ASP A 50 14.80 10.82 2.32
C ASP A 50 13.86 10.53 1.15
N VAL A 51 12.59 10.29 1.47
CA VAL A 51 11.53 10.25 0.45
C VAL A 51 11.13 11.69 0.14
N LEU A 52 11.42 12.19 -1.08
CA LEU A 52 11.10 13.55 -1.52
C LEU A 52 9.60 13.74 -1.86
N LEU A 53 8.72 13.10 -1.09
CA LEU A 53 7.26 13.26 -1.12
C LEU A 53 6.82 13.93 0.17
N SER A 54 5.75 14.73 0.12
CA SER A 54 5.25 15.38 1.32
C SER A 54 4.72 14.37 2.33
N ARG A 55 4.85 14.70 3.63
CA ARG A 55 4.36 13.87 4.73
C ARG A 55 2.87 13.53 4.58
N ASP A 56 2.05 14.53 4.22
CA ASP A 56 0.61 14.35 4.06
C ASP A 56 0.28 13.41 2.89
N TYR A 57 1.06 13.47 1.81
CA TYR A 57 0.91 12.57 0.67
C TYR A 57 1.22 11.11 1.06
N CYS A 58 2.31 10.89 1.79
CA CYS A 58 2.67 9.56 2.28
C CYS A 58 1.64 9.00 3.28
N ILE A 59 1.09 9.84 4.16
CA ILE A 59 -0.02 9.44 5.05
C ILE A 59 -1.25 9.05 4.22
N GLY A 60 -1.57 9.82 3.18
CA GLY A 60 -2.69 9.51 2.28
C GLY A 60 -2.52 8.19 1.53
N LEU A 61 -1.29 7.82 1.13
CA LEU A 61 -1.00 6.53 0.50
C LEU A 61 -1.17 5.34 1.46
N LEU A 62 -0.87 5.56 2.74
CA LEU A 62 -0.92 4.54 3.80
C LEU A 62 -2.30 4.39 4.44
N GLN A 63 -3.20 5.36 4.22
CA GLN A 63 -4.53 5.39 4.83
C GLN A 63 -5.35 4.17 4.41
N ASP A 64 -6.06 3.56 5.37
CA ASP A 64 -7.02 2.48 5.08
C ASP A 64 -8.35 3.01 4.50
N GLU A 65 -9.11 2.13 3.85
CA GLU A 65 -10.45 2.47 3.34
C GLU A 65 -11.37 2.89 4.51
N PRO A 66 -11.96 4.10 4.50
CA PRO A 66 -12.74 4.61 5.63
C PRO A 66 -14.00 3.80 5.96
N ASN A 67 -14.58 3.10 4.98
CA ASN A 67 -15.80 2.31 5.11
C ASN A 67 -15.69 0.99 4.32
N PRO A 68 -15.16 -0.10 4.92
CA PRO A 68 -14.92 -1.37 4.24
C PRO A 68 -16.19 -2.22 4.00
N THR A 69 -17.39 -1.67 4.23
CA THR A 69 -18.65 -2.42 4.33
C THR A 69 -19.23 -2.94 3.02
N ASP A 70 -18.62 -2.67 1.86
CA ASP A 70 -19.11 -3.19 0.59
C ASP A 70 -18.28 -4.39 0.11
N PRO A 71 -18.81 -5.64 0.23
CA PRO A 71 -18.13 -6.86 -0.21
C PRO A 71 -17.92 -6.94 -1.73
N HIS A 72 -18.47 -6.00 -2.52
CA HIS A 72 -18.22 -5.88 -3.95
C HIS A 72 -16.99 -5.02 -4.30
N LEU A 73 -16.28 -4.44 -3.33
CA LEU A 73 -15.03 -3.69 -3.53
C LEU A 73 -13.79 -4.58 -3.76
N ASN A 74 -13.98 -5.87 -4.04
CA ASN A 74 -12.88 -6.81 -4.27
C ASN A 74 -12.20 -6.57 -5.62
N ASP A 75 -11.14 -5.76 -5.58
CA ASP A 75 -10.24 -5.46 -6.70
C ASP A 75 -9.08 -6.45 -6.81
N LEU A 76 -9.34 -7.74 -6.52
CA LEU A 76 -8.29 -8.76 -6.45
C LEU A 76 -7.72 -9.16 -7.84
N GLY A 77 -7.90 -8.33 -8.86
CA GLY A 77 -7.48 -8.65 -10.22
C GLY A 77 -7.34 -7.49 -11.21
N ASN A 78 -7.86 -6.29 -10.94
CA ASN A 78 -7.73 -5.20 -11.92
C ASN A 78 -6.46 -4.40 -11.66
N VAL A 79 -5.47 -4.55 -12.53
CA VAL A 79 -4.20 -3.80 -12.42
C VAL A 79 -4.11 -2.66 -13.43
N CYS A 80 -5.10 -2.54 -14.32
CA CYS A 80 -5.20 -1.46 -15.29
C CYS A 80 -6.67 -1.13 -15.53
N GLY A 81 -7.27 -0.39 -14.61
CA GLY A 81 -8.62 0.13 -14.76
C GLY A 81 -9.32 0.36 -13.42
N GLY A 82 -10.18 1.37 -13.40
CA GLY A 82 -10.94 1.78 -12.24
C GLY A 82 -10.13 2.64 -11.26
N VAL A 83 -10.84 3.34 -10.38
CA VAL A 83 -10.25 4.11 -9.27
C VAL A 83 -9.61 3.13 -8.30
N PRO A 84 -8.34 3.22 -7.89
CA PRO A 84 -7.75 2.23 -6.97
C PRO A 84 -8.46 2.21 -5.60
N VAL A 85 -8.45 1.06 -4.93
CA VAL A 85 -9.02 0.91 -3.58
C VAL A 85 -7.97 1.21 -2.52
N TYR A 86 -8.39 1.72 -1.37
CA TYR A 86 -7.45 1.98 -0.28
C TYR A 86 -7.14 0.68 0.50
N PRO A 87 -5.92 0.53 1.05
CA PRO A 87 -4.83 1.51 1.05
C PRO A 87 -4.02 1.51 -0.25
N LEU A 88 -3.73 2.70 -0.77
CA LEU A 88 -3.13 2.91 -2.10
C LEU A 88 -1.70 2.36 -2.22
N TYR A 89 -0.93 2.31 -1.12
CA TYR A 89 0.44 1.79 -1.16
C TYR A 89 0.52 0.32 -1.64
N LYS A 90 -0.56 -0.47 -1.49
CA LYS A 90 -0.62 -1.85 -1.99
C LYS A 90 -0.64 -1.90 -3.52
N HIS A 91 -1.41 -1.01 -4.15
CA HIS A 91 -1.41 -0.84 -5.61
C HIS A 91 -0.05 -0.38 -6.10
N LEU A 92 0.56 0.59 -5.39
CA LEU A 92 1.90 1.07 -5.68
C LEU A 92 2.95 -0.06 -5.59
N ALA A 93 2.92 -0.87 -4.53
CA ALA A 93 3.86 -1.98 -4.36
C ALA A 93 3.76 -3.01 -5.49
N ARG A 94 2.53 -3.40 -5.88
CA ARG A 94 2.29 -4.32 -7.01
C ARG A 94 2.78 -3.74 -8.34
N ALA A 95 2.55 -2.44 -8.57
CA ALA A 95 3.03 -1.76 -9.77
C ALA A 95 4.56 -1.76 -9.82
N ILE A 96 5.22 -1.37 -8.72
CA ILE A 96 6.69 -1.39 -8.62
C ILE A 96 7.23 -2.80 -8.84
N GLU A 97 6.65 -3.82 -8.20
CA GLU A 97 7.08 -5.22 -8.36
C GLU A 97 7.06 -5.65 -9.84
N ARG A 98 5.95 -5.36 -10.53
CA ARG A 98 5.81 -5.66 -11.96
C ARG A 98 6.86 -4.95 -12.79
N CYS A 99 7.14 -3.69 -12.50
CA CYS A 99 8.13 -2.91 -13.22
C CYS A 99 9.56 -3.41 -12.98
N ILE A 100 9.87 -3.83 -11.75
CA ILE A 100 11.17 -4.44 -11.44
C ILE A 100 11.32 -5.76 -12.21
N ASN A 101 10.25 -6.57 -12.27
CA ASN A 101 10.25 -7.84 -13.00
C ASN A 101 10.33 -7.68 -14.53
N SER A 102 9.68 -6.64 -15.09
CA SER A 102 9.75 -6.35 -16.53
C SER A 102 10.97 -5.53 -16.93
N GLY A 103 11.60 -4.83 -15.98
CA GLY A 103 12.68 -3.88 -16.23
C GLY A 103 12.22 -2.59 -16.93
N THR A 104 10.91 -2.32 -16.99
CA THR A 104 10.35 -1.18 -17.73
C THR A 104 9.22 -0.52 -16.95
N PHE A 105 9.14 0.80 -17.05
CA PHE A 105 7.95 1.52 -16.63
C PHE A 105 6.77 1.13 -17.56
N PRO A 106 5.55 0.93 -17.06
CA PRO A 106 4.40 0.61 -17.90
C PRO A 106 4.09 1.88 -18.71
N GLY A 107 4.26 1.82 -20.03
CA GLY A 107 3.89 2.95 -20.88
C GLY A 107 2.42 3.31 -20.66
N THR A 108 2.11 4.60 -20.66
CA THR A 108 0.74 5.08 -20.43
C THR A 108 -0.22 4.49 -21.48
N THR A 109 -1.02 3.49 -21.10
CA THR A 109 -2.03 2.86 -21.99
C THR A 109 -3.38 3.58 -21.96
N ASN A 110 -3.48 4.71 -21.26
CA ASN A 110 -4.73 5.45 -21.04
C ASN A 110 -5.15 6.21 -22.32
N PHE A 111 -5.58 5.46 -23.33
CA PHE A 111 -6.22 6.00 -24.52
C PHE A 111 -7.70 6.24 -24.22
N VAL A 112 -8.04 7.47 -23.82
CA VAL A 112 -9.39 7.99 -24.05
C VAL A 112 -9.38 8.57 -25.45
N ALA A 113 -10.33 8.18 -26.28
CA ALA A 113 -10.48 8.76 -27.61
C ALA A 113 -10.53 10.29 -27.49
N SER A 114 -9.53 10.99 -28.05
CA SER A 114 -9.39 12.46 -28.15
C SER A 114 -8.48 13.22 -27.16
N ILE A 115 -7.71 12.57 -26.27
CA ILE A 115 -6.69 13.28 -25.46
C ILE A 115 -5.29 13.12 -26.10
N PRO A 116 -4.60 14.21 -26.51
CA PRO A 116 -3.25 14.12 -27.09
C PRO A 116 -2.20 13.60 -26.09
N LEU A 117 -1.29 12.75 -26.57
CA LEU A 117 -0.18 12.23 -25.79
C LEU A 117 0.97 13.26 -25.72
N ASP A 118 1.45 13.56 -24.52
CA ASP A 118 2.53 14.53 -24.28
C ASP A 118 3.92 13.90 -24.48
N GLU A 119 4.74 14.46 -25.38
CA GLU A 119 6.12 13.99 -25.63
C GLU A 119 7.02 14.11 -24.38
N SER A 120 6.73 15.05 -23.47
CA SER A 120 7.44 15.19 -22.20
C SER A 120 7.23 13.99 -21.27
N LEU A 121 6.07 13.32 -21.35
CA LEU A 121 5.77 12.13 -20.56
C LEU A 121 6.64 10.95 -21.00
N LYS A 122 6.80 10.73 -22.32
CA LYS A 122 7.65 9.66 -22.84
C LYS A 122 9.10 9.78 -22.37
N MET A 123 9.62 11.01 -22.29
CA MET A 123 10.97 11.24 -21.78
C MET A 123 11.07 10.87 -20.29
N ARG A 124 10.09 11.27 -19.47
CA ARG A 124 10.01 10.89 -18.05
C ARG A 124 9.86 9.38 -17.85
N GLU A 125 9.01 8.71 -18.62
CA GLU A 125 8.85 7.24 -18.57
C GLU A 125 10.16 6.50 -18.84
N ASN A 126 11.00 7.00 -19.77
CA ASN A 126 12.32 6.45 -20.04
C ASN A 126 13.30 6.66 -18.86
N GLU A 127 13.25 7.83 -18.22
CA GLU A 127 14.05 8.11 -17.02
C GLU A 127 13.64 7.22 -15.85
N TRP A 128 12.33 7.07 -15.62
CA TRP A 128 11.81 6.15 -14.61
C TRP A 128 12.16 4.70 -14.90
N SER A 129 12.13 4.26 -16.17
CA SER A 129 12.57 2.92 -16.54
C SER A 129 14.04 2.67 -16.18
N LYS A 130 14.93 3.64 -16.43
CA LYS A 130 16.35 3.54 -16.01
C LYS A 130 16.48 3.50 -14.49
N LEU A 131 15.70 4.29 -13.76
CA LEU A 131 15.68 4.30 -12.31
C LEU A 131 15.21 2.95 -11.74
N ILE A 132 14.12 2.39 -12.28
CA ILE A 132 13.57 1.08 -11.92
C ILE A 132 14.61 -0.01 -12.15
N LEU A 133 15.30 0.00 -13.30
CA LEU A 133 16.36 -0.96 -13.57
C LEU A 133 17.48 -0.88 -12.53
N LYS A 134 17.93 0.34 -12.23
CA LYS A 134 19.01 0.57 -11.25
C LYS A 134 18.60 0.12 -9.85
N GLU A 135 17.59 0.75 -9.25
CA GLU A 135 17.21 0.48 -7.86
C GLU A 135 16.57 -0.90 -7.70
N GLY A 136 15.80 -1.35 -8.71
CA GLY A 136 15.22 -2.69 -8.75
C GLY A 136 16.27 -3.80 -8.79
N SER A 137 17.35 -3.62 -9.55
CA SER A 137 18.46 -4.59 -9.57
C SER A 137 19.18 -4.70 -8.24
N GLU A 138 19.38 -3.58 -7.53
CA GLU A 138 19.96 -3.58 -6.18
C GLU A 138 19.03 -4.24 -5.16
N LEU A 139 17.71 -3.99 -5.24
CA LEU A 139 16.71 -4.67 -4.42
C LEU A 139 16.74 -6.18 -4.65
N LEU A 140 16.70 -6.63 -5.92
CA LEU A 140 16.77 -8.04 -6.27
C LEU A 140 18.07 -8.68 -5.76
N LYS A 141 19.20 -8.00 -5.92
CA LYS A 141 20.50 -8.47 -5.42
C LYS A 141 20.48 -8.63 -3.90
N MET A 142 19.97 -7.65 -3.15
CA MET A 142 19.86 -7.73 -1.70
C MET A 142 18.96 -8.90 -1.27
N PHE A 143 17.76 -9.01 -1.83
CA PHE A 143 16.81 -10.08 -1.48
C PHE A 143 17.33 -11.48 -1.84
N ASN A 144 17.98 -11.63 -3.00
CA ASN A 144 18.58 -12.91 -3.40
C ASN A 144 19.77 -13.32 -2.51
N ALA A 145 20.45 -12.35 -1.88
CA ALA A 145 21.53 -12.60 -0.94
C ALA A 145 21.04 -12.94 0.48
N VAL A 146 19.76 -12.71 0.80
CA VAL A 146 19.19 -13.07 2.10
C VAL A 146 19.15 -14.58 2.26
N GLU A 147 19.75 -15.06 3.34
CA GLU A 147 19.72 -16.49 3.70
C GLU A 147 18.53 -16.83 4.57
N PHE A 148 18.17 -15.92 5.49
CA PHE A 148 17.10 -16.13 6.46
C PHE A 148 16.19 -14.92 6.62
N ASP A 149 14.89 -15.16 6.66
CA ASP A 149 13.85 -14.17 6.95
C ASP A 149 13.30 -14.37 8.37
N LEU A 150 13.36 -13.33 9.19
CA LEU A 150 13.01 -13.36 10.60
C LEU A 150 11.95 -12.31 10.92
N HIS A 151 11.04 -12.67 11.82
CA HIS A 151 10.11 -11.72 12.41
C HIS A 151 10.48 -11.39 13.86
N VAL A 152 10.43 -10.10 14.19
CA VAL A 152 10.64 -9.54 15.53
C VAL A 152 9.52 -8.55 15.86
N GLN A 153 8.97 -8.67 17.06
CA GLN A 153 7.91 -7.80 17.56
C GLN A 153 8.47 -6.46 18.08
N GLU A 154 7.62 -5.44 18.15
CA GLU A 154 7.94 -4.21 18.88
C GLU A 154 7.99 -4.45 20.39
N PRO A 155 8.86 -3.73 21.15
CA PRO A 155 9.75 -2.64 20.71
C PRO A 155 11.09 -3.10 20.10
N PHE A 156 11.34 -4.41 20.05
CA PHE A 156 12.66 -4.95 19.70
C PHE A 156 13.02 -4.73 18.24
N PHE A 157 12.03 -4.68 17.34
CA PHE A 157 12.26 -4.35 15.94
C PHE A 157 12.77 -2.91 15.77
N SER A 158 12.11 -1.93 16.38
CA SER A 158 12.59 -0.54 16.38
C SER A 158 13.96 -0.39 17.04
N GLN A 159 14.26 -1.18 18.08
CA GLN A 159 15.58 -1.18 18.72
C GLN A 159 16.69 -1.79 17.83
N LEU A 160 16.40 -2.86 17.08
CA LEU A 160 17.33 -3.43 16.08
C LEU A 160 17.60 -2.40 14.97
N ARG A 161 16.54 -1.76 14.48
CA ARG A 161 16.60 -0.71 13.46
C ARG A 161 17.42 0.51 13.90
N ALA A 162 17.31 0.91 15.16
CA ALA A 162 18.10 1.99 15.76
C ALA A 162 19.54 1.57 16.15
N GLY A 163 19.90 0.29 16.01
CA GLY A 163 21.21 -0.24 16.43
C GLY A 163 21.39 -0.32 17.96
N LEU A 164 20.32 -0.14 18.74
CA LEU A 164 20.34 -0.27 20.19
C LEU A 164 20.41 -1.73 20.62
N LYS A 165 19.58 -2.57 19.99
CA LYS A 165 19.61 -4.02 20.13
C LYS A 165 20.59 -4.58 19.10
N THR A 166 21.60 -5.30 19.57
CA THR A 166 22.68 -5.86 18.72
C THR A 166 22.79 -7.38 18.84
N VAL A 167 21.99 -8.00 19.71
CA VAL A 167 21.96 -9.45 19.90
C VAL A 167 20.51 -9.94 19.89
N GLU A 168 20.21 -10.91 19.03
CA GLU A 168 18.92 -11.58 18.97
C GLU A 168 18.99 -12.97 19.61
N GLY A 169 18.17 -13.19 20.65
CA GLY A 169 18.12 -14.45 21.39
C GLY A 169 17.02 -15.38 20.85
N ARG A 170 17.36 -16.63 20.52
CA ARG A 170 16.40 -17.64 20.01
C ARG A 170 16.73 -19.02 20.58
N CYS A 171 15.73 -19.91 20.72
CA CYS A 171 16.05 -21.32 20.95
C CYS A 171 16.74 -21.90 19.71
N ALA A 172 17.72 -22.79 19.88
CA ALA A 172 18.46 -23.40 18.77
C ALA A 172 17.64 -24.51 18.10
N THR A 173 16.54 -24.13 17.45
CA THR A 173 15.60 -25.05 16.78
C THR A 173 15.57 -24.83 15.28
N GLY A 174 15.33 -25.87 14.48
CA GLY A 174 15.11 -25.73 13.04
C GLY A 174 16.25 -24.99 12.33
N ASP A 175 15.89 -24.06 11.44
CA ASP A 175 16.84 -23.33 10.61
C ASP A 175 17.69 -22.31 11.38
N TYR A 176 17.33 -21.94 12.61
CA TYR A 176 18.19 -21.10 13.45
C TYR A 176 19.58 -21.73 13.66
N ASN A 177 19.69 -23.08 13.65
CA ASN A 177 20.98 -23.78 13.79
C ASN A 177 21.92 -23.62 12.59
N ARG A 178 21.40 -23.14 11.45
CA ARG A 178 22.16 -22.95 10.21
C ARG A 178 22.74 -21.53 10.10
N ILE A 179 22.33 -20.62 10.97
CA ILE A 179 22.82 -19.24 10.98
C ILE A 179 24.28 -19.24 11.44
N ILE A 180 25.15 -18.62 10.65
CA ILE A 180 26.58 -18.51 10.91
C ILE A 180 27.05 -17.05 10.76
N PRO A 181 28.23 -16.68 11.28
CA PRO A 181 28.83 -15.39 10.98
C PRO A 181 28.94 -15.14 9.47
N GLY A 182 28.62 -13.93 9.03
CA GLY A 182 28.51 -13.53 7.63
C GLY A 182 27.13 -13.75 7.00
N SER A 183 26.21 -14.48 7.66
CA SER A 183 24.86 -14.65 7.13
C SER A 183 24.07 -13.34 7.09
N LEU A 184 23.30 -13.16 6.02
CA LEU A 184 22.39 -12.02 5.85
C LEU A 184 20.97 -12.37 6.28
N LEU A 185 20.45 -11.58 7.21
CA LEU A 185 19.12 -11.74 7.80
C LEU A 185 18.22 -10.58 7.36
N LEU A 186 17.04 -10.90 6.85
CA LEU A 186 15.99 -9.91 6.61
C LEU A 186 14.99 -9.93 7.76
N PHE A 187 14.93 -8.83 8.51
CA PHE A 187 13.99 -8.64 9.61
C PHE A 187 12.75 -7.91 9.14
N ASN A 188 11.57 -8.48 9.45
CA ASN A 188 10.26 -7.93 9.11
C ASN A 188 10.19 -7.44 7.65
N LYS A 189 10.78 -8.22 6.73
CA LYS A 189 10.80 -7.96 5.28
C LYS A 189 11.45 -6.64 4.82
N CYS A 190 12.06 -5.86 5.70
CA CYS A 190 12.55 -4.51 5.33
C CYS A 190 13.92 -4.11 5.89
N LEU A 191 14.38 -4.74 6.99
CA LEU A 191 15.66 -4.40 7.63
C LEU A 191 16.69 -5.50 7.38
N LEU A 192 17.79 -5.15 6.72
CA LEU A 192 18.85 -6.10 6.39
C LEU A 192 19.99 -6.02 7.42
N LEU A 193 20.24 -7.11 8.15
CA LEU A 193 21.31 -7.19 9.14
C LEU A 193 22.27 -8.33 8.79
N GLU A 194 23.56 -8.13 9.07
CA GLU A 194 24.60 -9.14 8.91
C GLU A 194 24.98 -9.73 10.27
N VAL A 195 25.08 -11.05 10.33
CA VAL A 195 25.48 -11.78 11.53
C VAL A 195 26.98 -11.63 11.77
N GLN A 196 27.32 -11.06 12.92
CA GLN A 196 28.71 -10.85 13.34
C GLN A 196 29.27 -12.03 14.12
N ASP A 197 28.45 -12.66 14.96
CA ASP A 197 28.85 -13.82 15.77
C ASP A 197 27.61 -14.62 16.20
N VAL A 198 27.78 -15.91 16.46
CA VAL A 198 26.72 -16.80 16.95
C VAL A 198 27.25 -17.64 18.12
N ARG A 199 26.66 -17.46 19.31
CA ARG A 199 27.06 -18.19 20.52
C ARG A 199 25.93 -19.03 21.07
N ARG A 200 26.28 -20.19 21.65
CA ARG A 200 25.34 -21.12 22.29
C ARG A 200 25.47 -21.04 23.81
N TYR A 201 24.32 -21.05 24.47
CA TYR A 201 24.19 -21.02 25.93
C TYR A 201 23.23 -22.12 26.40
N SER A 202 23.40 -22.56 27.64
CA SER A 202 22.52 -23.55 28.26
C SER A 202 21.14 -22.98 28.58
N SER A 203 21.04 -21.66 28.78
CA SER A 203 19.81 -20.98 29.16
C SER A 203 19.75 -19.52 28.71
N PHE A 204 18.54 -18.94 28.66
CA PHE A 204 18.36 -17.51 28.43
C PHE A 204 18.96 -16.67 29.57
N SER A 205 18.92 -17.18 30.79
CA SER A 205 19.51 -16.51 31.95
C SER A 205 21.03 -16.33 31.76
N GLU A 206 21.72 -17.41 31.40
CA GLU A 206 23.16 -17.38 31.10
C GLU A 206 23.48 -16.45 29.93
N MET A 207 22.72 -16.57 28.83
CA MET A 207 22.89 -15.70 27.67
C MET A 207 22.76 -14.21 28.04
N LEU A 208 21.75 -13.85 28.83
CA LEU A 208 21.51 -12.46 29.25
C LEU A 208 22.60 -11.93 30.20
N GLN A 209 23.21 -12.79 31.01
CA GLN A 209 24.34 -12.43 31.87
C GLN A 209 25.60 -12.14 31.05
N VAL A 210 25.90 -12.98 30.04
CA VAL A 210 27.13 -12.88 29.24
C VAL A 210 27.02 -11.82 28.14
N GLU A 211 25.94 -11.83 27.35
CA GLU A 211 25.72 -10.88 26.26
C GLU A 211 25.23 -9.51 26.72
N THR A 212 24.84 -9.40 27.99
CA THR A 212 24.26 -8.23 28.68
C THR A 212 22.83 -7.88 28.25
N LEU A 213 22.00 -7.48 29.21
CA LEU A 213 20.63 -7.02 28.96
C LEU A 213 20.57 -5.83 27.99
N ALA A 214 21.52 -4.91 28.06
CA ALA A 214 21.53 -3.71 27.23
C ALA A 214 21.62 -4.04 25.73
N ARG A 215 22.32 -5.11 25.35
CA ARG A 215 22.49 -5.53 23.95
C ARG A 215 21.36 -6.43 23.46
N VAL A 216 20.81 -7.26 24.34
CA VAL A 216 19.78 -8.26 24.00
C VAL A 216 18.36 -7.71 24.16
N LEU A 217 18.07 -7.02 25.26
CA LEU A 217 16.74 -6.48 25.61
C LEU A 217 16.88 -5.04 26.15
N PRO A 218 17.25 -4.05 25.30
CA PRO A 218 17.39 -2.66 25.74
C PRO A 218 16.16 -2.15 26.50
N GLY A 219 16.40 -1.53 27.66
CA GLY A 219 15.37 -0.99 28.54
C GLY A 219 14.90 -1.94 29.65
N VAL A 220 15.24 -3.23 29.58
CA VAL A 220 14.97 -4.21 30.65
C VAL A 220 16.03 -4.10 31.74
N LYS A 221 15.61 -4.12 33.01
CA LYS A 221 16.50 -3.81 34.15
C LYS A 221 17.12 -5.05 34.78
N THR A 222 16.44 -6.19 34.77
CA THR A 222 16.90 -7.40 35.46
C THR A 222 16.85 -8.64 34.57
N ILE A 223 17.66 -9.65 34.92
CA ILE A 223 17.74 -10.91 34.18
C ILE A 223 16.42 -11.66 34.29
N GLU A 224 15.77 -11.62 35.46
CA GLU A 224 14.49 -12.29 35.71
C GLU A 224 13.37 -11.71 34.83
N GLU A 225 13.34 -10.39 34.65
CA GLU A 225 12.42 -9.73 33.71
C GLU A 225 12.72 -10.13 32.27
N GLY A 226 14.00 -10.19 31.90
CA GLY A 226 14.44 -10.62 30.57
C GLY A 226 14.03 -12.06 30.25
N VAL A 227 14.21 -12.99 31.18
CA VAL A 227 13.78 -14.39 31.04
C VAL A 227 12.25 -14.47 30.91
N LYS A 228 11.49 -13.69 31.69
CA LYS A 228 10.01 -13.63 31.56
C LYS A 228 9.56 -13.20 30.17
N ILE A 229 10.31 -12.34 29.47
CA ILE A 229 10.01 -11.98 28.07
C ILE A 229 10.16 -13.20 27.17
N TYR A 230 11.26 -13.95 27.27
CA TYR A 230 11.45 -15.18 26.49
C TYR A 230 10.42 -16.28 26.83
N ARG A 231 9.94 -16.33 28.07
CA ARG A 231 8.89 -17.28 28.50
C ARG A 231 7.53 -17.06 27.84
N LYS A 232 7.29 -15.89 27.23
CA LYS A 232 6.11 -15.67 26.36
C LYS A 232 6.16 -16.49 25.08
N PHE A 233 7.35 -16.96 24.68
CA PHE A 233 7.62 -17.63 23.41
C PHE A 233 8.15 -19.06 23.58
N TYR A 234 8.86 -19.34 24.67
CA TYR A 234 9.52 -20.63 24.88
C TYR A 234 9.27 -21.16 26.28
N THR A 235 8.82 -22.42 26.36
CA THR A 235 8.76 -23.15 27.63
C THR A 235 10.16 -23.52 28.11
N GLU A 236 10.29 -23.82 29.42
CA GLU A 236 11.58 -24.21 29.99
C GLU A 236 12.09 -25.52 29.41
N GLU A 237 11.17 -26.44 29.10
CA GLU A 237 11.48 -27.73 28.51
C GLU A 237 12.07 -27.55 27.11
N LYS A 238 11.51 -26.61 26.32
CA LYS A 238 11.99 -26.32 24.97
C LYS A 238 13.37 -25.66 25.00
N GLU A 239 13.62 -24.77 25.95
CA GLU A 239 14.93 -24.17 26.19
C GLU A 239 15.97 -25.23 26.57
N LYS A 240 15.67 -26.06 27.57
CA LYS A 240 16.59 -27.12 28.05
C LYS A 240 16.90 -28.15 26.97
N SER A 241 15.92 -28.47 26.13
CA SER A 241 16.09 -29.48 25.07
C SER A 241 16.88 -28.96 23.86
N ASN A 242 16.85 -27.66 23.58
CA ASN A 242 17.39 -27.12 22.33
C ASN A 242 18.56 -26.14 22.52
N SER A 243 18.92 -25.78 23.75
CA SER A 243 19.86 -24.67 24.04
C SER A 243 19.39 -23.31 23.48
N VAL A 244 20.13 -22.26 23.80
CA VAL A 244 19.84 -20.88 23.39
C VAL A 244 20.94 -20.35 22.48
N LEU A 245 20.57 -19.68 21.40
CA LEU A 245 21.46 -18.94 20.51
C LEU A 245 21.40 -17.45 20.83
N ALA A 246 22.58 -16.83 20.94
CA ALA A 246 22.75 -15.39 20.81
C ALA A 246 23.30 -15.10 19.41
N ILE A 247 22.52 -14.41 18.59
CA ILE A 247 22.89 -14.02 17.24
C ILE A 247 23.26 -12.53 17.27
N SER A 248 24.56 -12.23 17.28
CA SER A 248 25.05 -10.85 17.22
C SER A 248 24.91 -10.31 15.80
N VAL A 249 24.37 -9.11 15.65
CA VAL A 249 24.05 -8.50 14.35
C VAL A 249 24.48 -7.04 14.28
N SER A 250 24.77 -6.59 13.06
CA SER A 250 24.96 -5.17 12.72
C SER A 250 24.26 -4.82 11.42
N LYS A 251 24.00 -3.52 11.19
CA LYS A 251 23.42 -3.04 9.93
C LYS A 251 24.33 -3.44 8.76
N ALA A 252 23.74 -4.01 7.70
CA ALA A 252 24.43 -4.20 6.43
C ALA A 252 24.74 -2.84 5.79
N ALA A 253 25.79 -2.80 4.96
CA ALA A 253 26.25 -1.58 4.28
C ALA A 253 25.19 -0.95 3.37
N SER A 254 24.31 -1.77 2.78
CA SER A 254 23.15 -1.34 1.99
C SER A 254 21.87 -1.78 2.66
N GLN A 255 20.80 -1.01 2.47
CA GLN A 255 19.48 -1.31 3.03
C GLN A 255 18.39 -1.27 1.95
N PRO A 256 17.45 -2.23 1.94
CA PRO A 256 16.35 -2.25 0.99
C PRO A 256 15.50 -0.97 1.00
N TYR A 257 15.24 -0.41 2.19
CA TYR A 257 14.43 0.80 2.32
C TYR A 257 15.09 2.04 1.72
N ILE A 258 16.43 2.07 1.61
CA ILE A 258 17.15 3.17 0.95
C ILE A 258 16.92 3.12 -0.57
N SER A 259 17.09 1.95 -1.19
CA SER A 259 16.79 1.78 -2.62
C SER A 259 15.32 2.05 -2.93
N MET A 260 14.40 1.63 -2.05
CA MET A 260 12.98 1.96 -2.18
C MET A 260 12.74 3.47 -2.06
N ALA A 261 13.38 4.16 -1.11
CA ALA A 261 13.26 5.61 -0.95
C ALA A 261 13.79 6.38 -2.16
N ASN A 262 14.94 5.95 -2.73
CA ASN A 262 15.49 6.50 -3.96
C ASN A 262 14.54 6.32 -5.14
N LEU A 263 13.95 5.13 -5.26
CA LEU A 263 12.96 4.83 -6.30
C LEU A 263 11.74 5.75 -6.18
N LEU A 264 11.13 5.84 -5.00
CA LEU A 264 9.97 6.69 -4.75
C LEU A 264 10.28 8.18 -4.97
N SER A 265 11.45 8.65 -4.54
CA SER A 265 11.88 10.03 -4.75
C SER A 265 12.10 10.36 -6.22
N GLY A 266 12.73 9.46 -6.98
CA GLY A 266 12.97 9.66 -8.41
C GLY A 266 11.71 9.51 -9.27
N LEU A 267 10.72 8.73 -8.83
CA LEU A 267 9.40 8.71 -9.45
C LEU A 267 8.65 10.03 -9.23
N SER A 268 8.86 10.67 -8.08
CA SER A 268 8.12 11.88 -7.66
C SER A 268 6.60 11.65 -7.68
N TYR A 269 5.83 12.73 -7.58
CA TYR A 269 4.37 12.67 -7.61
C TYR A 269 3.83 12.10 -8.92
N ASP A 270 4.46 12.43 -10.05
CA ASP A 270 3.99 12.03 -11.38
C ASP A 270 4.12 10.52 -11.60
N GLY A 271 5.27 9.94 -11.26
CA GLY A 271 5.53 8.50 -11.42
C GLY A 271 4.68 7.67 -10.45
N VAL A 272 4.54 8.13 -9.20
CA VAL A 272 3.66 7.48 -8.21
C VAL A 272 2.20 7.58 -8.64
N GLY A 273 1.74 8.76 -9.08
CA GLY A 273 0.39 8.95 -9.62
C GLY A 273 0.11 8.06 -10.82
N SER A 274 1.07 7.94 -11.74
CA SER A 274 0.97 7.05 -12.91
C SER A 274 0.80 5.59 -12.50
N PHE A 275 1.50 5.12 -11.46
CA PHE A 275 1.31 3.78 -10.89
C PHE A 275 -0.06 3.58 -10.22
N LEU A 276 -0.73 4.66 -9.83
CA LEU A 276 -2.10 4.64 -9.31
C LEU A 276 -3.16 4.83 -10.41
N GLY A 277 -2.75 4.89 -11.68
CA GLY A 277 -3.64 5.09 -12.83
C GLY A 277 -4.06 6.55 -13.07
N MET A 278 -3.46 7.50 -12.35
CA MET A 278 -3.72 8.94 -12.54
C MET A 278 -3.04 9.44 -13.81
N THR A 279 -3.73 10.31 -14.54
CA THR A 279 -3.19 10.97 -15.72
C THR A 279 -2.70 12.37 -15.37
N HIS A 280 -1.57 12.78 -15.95
CA HIS A 280 -1.04 14.13 -15.80
C HIS A 280 -1.34 14.98 -17.03
N THR A 281 -2.08 16.07 -16.84
CA THR A 281 -2.38 17.05 -17.89
C THR A 281 -2.12 18.47 -17.39
N VAL A 282 -2.22 19.47 -18.27
CA VAL A 282 -2.17 20.88 -17.85
C VAL A 282 -3.26 21.13 -16.81
N GLY A 283 -2.88 21.70 -15.67
CA GLY A 283 -3.78 21.97 -14.54
C GLY A 283 -3.94 20.82 -13.54
N THR A 284 -3.26 19.68 -13.74
CA THR A 284 -3.17 18.60 -12.73
C THR A 284 -2.59 19.15 -11.43
N VAL A 285 -3.15 18.69 -10.30
CA VAL A 285 -2.63 18.94 -8.97
C VAL A 285 -1.65 17.80 -8.64
N PRO A 286 -0.33 18.04 -8.57
CA PRO A 286 0.66 16.95 -8.50
C PRO A 286 0.51 16.07 -7.27
N ASP A 287 0.31 16.65 -6.10
CA ASP A 287 0.23 15.96 -4.80
C ASP A 287 -1.17 15.43 -4.47
N ALA A 288 -2.06 15.30 -5.46
CA ALA A 288 -3.39 14.78 -5.25
C ALA A 288 -3.45 13.26 -5.40
N LEU A 289 -4.25 12.62 -4.55
CA LEU A 289 -4.56 11.19 -4.60
C LEU A 289 -6.01 10.98 -5.07
N PRO A 290 -6.32 9.85 -5.73
CA PRO A 290 -7.69 9.50 -6.06
C PRO A 290 -8.52 9.36 -4.78
N PRO A 291 -9.73 9.95 -4.67
CA PRO A 291 -10.56 9.80 -3.48
C PRO A 291 -10.98 8.33 -3.23
N PRO A 292 -11.23 7.93 -1.98
CA PRO A 292 -11.78 6.61 -1.67
C PRO A 292 -13.09 6.35 -2.43
N ARG A 293 -13.25 5.14 -2.99
CA ARG A 293 -14.46 4.76 -3.75
C ARG A 293 -15.73 4.97 -2.92
N SER A 294 -15.66 4.68 -1.62
CA SER A 294 -16.76 4.88 -0.68
C SER A 294 -17.25 6.34 -0.63
N PHE A 295 -16.36 7.33 -0.75
CA PHE A 295 -16.72 8.75 -0.79
C PHE A 295 -17.37 9.13 -2.12
N LEU A 296 -16.85 8.62 -3.23
CA LEU A 296 -17.42 8.85 -4.56
C LEU A 296 -18.86 8.32 -4.66
N ILE A 297 -19.07 7.09 -4.18
CA ILE A 297 -20.39 6.44 -4.18
C ILE A 297 -21.35 7.20 -3.25
N SER A 298 -20.98 7.37 -1.97
CA SER A 298 -21.88 7.99 -0.98
C SER A 298 -22.26 9.42 -1.35
N SER A 299 -21.32 10.25 -1.81
CA SER A 299 -21.60 11.63 -2.18
C SER A 299 -22.52 11.74 -3.42
N SER A 300 -22.43 10.79 -4.35
CA SER A 300 -23.30 10.72 -5.53
C SER A 300 -24.73 10.27 -5.18
N MET A 301 -24.87 9.50 -4.09
CA MET A 301 -26.16 8.96 -3.62
C MET A 301 -26.83 9.82 -2.56
N ASN A 302 -26.34 11.03 -2.28
CA ASN A 302 -27.00 11.97 -1.39
C ASN A 302 -28.40 12.36 -1.92
N PRO A 303 -29.40 12.56 -1.04
CA PRO A 303 -30.73 13.00 -1.45
C PRO A 303 -30.69 14.36 -2.15
N HIS A 304 -31.28 14.45 -3.33
CA HIS A 304 -31.42 15.70 -4.05
C HIS A 304 -32.48 16.58 -3.40
N ARG A 305 -32.07 17.76 -2.90
CA ARG A 305 -32.96 18.73 -2.21
C ARG A 305 -33.75 18.06 -1.07
N PRO A 306 -33.08 17.65 0.03
CA PRO A 306 -33.68 16.84 1.10
C PRO A 306 -34.87 17.51 1.79
N ASN A 307 -35.00 18.83 1.68
CA ASN A 307 -36.08 19.60 2.30
C ASN A 307 -37.38 19.62 1.47
N VAL A 308 -37.40 19.02 0.27
CA VAL A 308 -38.59 18.99 -0.61
C VAL A 308 -39.35 17.68 -0.40
N LYS A 309 -40.56 17.78 0.16
CA LYS A 309 -41.44 16.61 0.37
C LYS A 309 -41.77 15.92 -0.95
N GLY A 310 -41.60 14.60 -1.01
CA GLY A 310 -41.93 13.76 -2.16
C GLY A 310 -40.83 13.62 -3.21
N CYS A 311 -39.68 14.31 -3.07
CA CYS A 311 -38.50 14.08 -3.89
C CYS A 311 -37.60 13.06 -3.20
N SER A 312 -37.44 11.87 -3.78
CA SER A 312 -36.53 10.83 -3.26
C SER A 312 -35.37 10.52 -4.20
N LEU A 313 -35.21 11.30 -5.29
CA LEU A 313 -34.08 11.19 -6.20
C LEU A 313 -32.76 11.53 -5.49
N THR A 314 -31.69 10.83 -5.86
CA THR A 314 -30.33 11.20 -5.50
C THR A 314 -29.79 12.30 -6.42
N ASP A 315 -28.70 12.95 -6.00
CA ASP A 315 -27.99 13.92 -6.85
C ASP A 315 -27.51 13.28 -8.17
N ALA A 316 -27.01 12.04 -8.12
CA ALA A 316 -26.67 11.28 -9.31
C ALA A 316 -27.89 11.02 -10.20
N ALA A 317 -29.01 10.52 -9.66
CA ALA A 317 -30.20 10.27 -10.47
C ALA A 317 -30.74 11.56 -11.11
N ARG A 318 -30.69 12.67 -10.38
CA ARG A 318 -31.09 13.98 -10.92
C ARG A 318 -30.15 14.45 -12.03
N ALA A 319 -28.84 14.22 -11.89
CA ALA A 319 -27.89 14.52 -12.94
C ALA A 319 -28.16 13.64 -14.16
N LEU A 320 -28.29 12.32 -13.97
CA LEU A 320 -28.53 11.33 -15.03
C LEU A 320 -29.73 11.70 -15.89
N ALA A 321 -30.84 12.16 -15.28
CA ALA A 321 -32.04 12.62 -15.98
C ALA A 321 -31.78 13.68 -17.07
N LYS A 322 -30.68 14.46 -16.95
CA LYS A 322 -30.28 15.44 -17.97
C LYS A 322 -29.52 14.82 -19.14
N HIS A 323 -28.85 13.69 -18.91
CA HIS A 323 -27.95 13.02 -19.85
C HIS A 323 -28.64 11.94 -20.69
N VAL A 324 -29.63 11.24 -20.14
CA VAL A 324 -30.36 10.16 -20.84
C VAL A 324 -30.94 10.58 -22.20
N ASN A 325 -31.41 11.83 -22.31
CA ASN A 325 -32.00 12.34 -23.56
C ASN A 325 -30.95 12.94 -24.51
N ARG A 326 -29.68 12.98 -24.12
CA ARG A 326 -28.58 13.58 -24.88
C ARG A 326 -27.72 12.54 -25.60
N SER A 327 -27.68 11.31 -25.09
CA SER A 327 -26.96 10.20 -25.74
C SER A 327 -27.91 9.42 -26.64
N SER A 328 -27.71 9.49 -27.94
CA SER A 328 -28.56 8.81 -28.93
C SER A 328 -28.36 7.28 -28.98
N ASP A 329 -27.28 6.79 -28.38
CA ASP A 329 -26.90 5.37 -28.32
C ASP A 329 -27.43 4.64 -27.08
N GLY A 330 -28.08 5.35 -26.16
CA GLY A 330 -28.64 4.77 -24.94
C GLY A 330 -27.61 4.41 -23.86
N TRP A 331 -26.36 4.91 -23.94
CA TRP A 331 -25.29 4.54 -23.00
C TRP A 331 -25.66 4.71 -21.52
N TRP A 332 -26.39 5.79 -21.19
CA TRP A 332 -26.84 6.11 -19.83
C TRP A 332 -27.99 5.23 -19.30
N GLY A 333 -28.54 4.33 -20.12
CA GLY A 333 -29.62 3.41 -19.78
C GLY A 333 -31.03 4.04 -19.81
N ASP A 334 -32.04 3.25 -19.46
CA ASP A 334 -33.46 3.65 -19.53
C ASP A 334 -33.95 4.33 -18.24
N PHE A 335 -34.02 5.66 -18.24
CA PHE A 335 -34.43 6.45 -17.08
C PHE A 335 -35.96 6.55 -16.91
N ASN A 336 -36.61 5.42 -16.64
CA ASN A 336 -38.07 5.31 -16.48
C ASN A 336 -38.47 4.68 -15.13
N GLY A 337 -39.72 4.88 -14.73
CA GLY A 337 -40.29 4.28 -13.50
C GLY A 337 -40.14 5.13 -12.24
N SER A 338 -40.16 4.46 -11.08
CA SER A 338 -40.12 5.10 -9.76
C SER A 338 -38.76 5.74 -9.46
N ASP A 339 -38.74 6.70 -8.52
CA ASP A 339 -37.50 7.34 -8.07
C ASP A 339 -36.49 6.32 -7.51
N SER A 340 -36.96 5.26 -6.85
CA SER A 340 -36.12 4.15 -6.41
C SER A 340 -35.41 3.46 -7.58
N ARG A 341 -36.12 3.18 -8.68
CA ARG A 341 -35.53 2.57 -9.88
C ARG A 341 -34.53 3.50 -10.56
N LYS A 342 -34.83 4.80 -10.61
CA LYS A 342 -33.91 5.82 -11.16
C LYS A 342 -32.64 5.97 -10.33
N ASN A 343 -32.75 5.90 -9.01
CA ASN A 343 -31.59 5.92 -8.11
C ASN A 343 -30.73 4.66 -8.27
N MET A 344 -31.36 3.50 -8.44
CA MET A 344 -30.66 2.24 -8.70
C MET A 344 -29.87 2.31 -10.01
N LEU A 345 -30.49 2.79 -11.10
CA LEU A 345 -29.79 3.00 -12.38
C LEU A 345 -28.60 3.97 -12.22
N ALA A 346 -28.79 5.08 -11.50
CA ALA A 346 -27.71 6.02 -11.27
C ALA A 346 -26.54 5.41 -10.47
N LEU A 347 -26.83 4.55 -9.49
CA LEU A 347 -25.82 3.81 -8.75
C LEU A 347 -25.08 2.81 -9.64
N GLU A 348 -25.79 2.08 -10.50
CA GLU A 348 -25.20 1.15 -11.48
C GLU A 348 -24.22 1.88 -12.42
N VAL A 349 -24.61 3.04 -12.94
CA VAL A 349 -23.75 3.89 -13.79
C VAL A 349 -22.52 4.38 -13.03
N ILE A 350 -22.67 4.87 -11.79
CA ILE A 350 -21.53 5.32 -10.97
C ILE A 350 -20.56 4.17 -10.68
N ASN A 351 -21.08 3.00 -10.30
CA ASN A 351 -20.26 1.82 -10.06
C ASN A 351 -19.53 1.37 -11.34
N HIS A 352 -20.20 1.42 -12.49
CA HIS A 352 -19.58 1.11 -13.78
C HIS A 352 -18.42 2.08 -14.08
N LEU A 353 -18.62 3.39 -13.94
CA LEU A 353 -17.58 4.40 -14.16
C LEU A 353 -16.40 4.22 -13.20
N ILE A 354 -16.65 4.04 -11.90
CA ILE A 354 -15.61 3.85 -10.88
C ILE A 354 -14.80 2.58 -11.14
N THR A 355 -15.44 1.50 -11.56
CA THR A 355 -14.80 0.20 -11.77
C THR A 355 -14.02 0.14 -13.09
N ASN A 356 -14.50 0.81 -14.13
CA ASN A 356 -13.99 0.64 -15.50
C ASN A 356 -13.30 1.89 -16.07
N CYS A 357 -13.15 2.97 -15.29
CA CYS A 357 -12.46 4.15 -15.81
C CYS A 357 -11.03 3.81 -16.23
N CYS A 358 -10.65 4.24 -17.43
CA CYS A 358 -9.29 4.10 -17.97
C CYS A 358 -8.54 5.43 -17.93
N TRP A 359 -9.18 6.48 -17.40
CA TRP A 359 -8.60 7.79 -17.21
C TRP A 359 -9.17 8.39 -15.94
N MET A 360 -8.29 8.95 -15.12
CA MET A 360 -8.67 9.75 -13.97
C MET A 360 -7.64 10.84 -13.72
N ASN A 361 -8.09 11.96 -13.17
CA ASN A 361 -7.20 13.07 -12.83
C ASN A 361 -7.82 13.94 -11.74
N VAL A 362 -6.96 14.59 -10.94
CA VAL A 362 -7.34 15.71 -10.09
C VAL A 362 -6.74 16.97 -10.69
N HIS A 363 -7.60 17.88 -11.15
CA HIS A 363 -7.16 19.06 -11.87
C HIS A 363 -8.03 20.28 -11.58
N LEU A 364 -7.52 21.45 -11.95
CA LEU A 364 -8.26 22.70 -11.87
C LEU A 364 -9.20 22.84 -13.08
N ILE A 365 -10.44 23.27 -12.83
CA ILE A 365 -11.38 23.74 -13.84
C ILE A 365 -11.65 25.23 -13.64
N HIS A 366 -11.71 25.97 -14.75
CA HIS A 366 -11.97 27.41 -14.69
C HIS A 366 -13.40 27.70 -14.18
N PRO A 367 -13.59 28.75 -13.35
CA PRO A 367 -12.56 29.72 -12.98
C PRO A 367 -11.57 29.22 -11.91
N TYR A 368 -11.92 28.43 -10.88
CA TYR A 368 -10.95 27.99 -9.84
C TYR A 368 -11.31 26.71 -9.07
N ASP A 369 -12.22 25.85 -9.56
CA ASP A 369 -12.62 24.67 -8.79
C ASP A 369 -11.64 23.51 -9.03
N CYS A 370 -11.18 22.87 -7.95
CA CYS A 370 -10.37 21.65 -8.02
C CYS A 370 -11.29 20.42 -7.95
N VAL A 371 -11.18 19.57 -8.97
CA VAL A 371 -12.12 18.46 -9.20
C VAL A 371 -11.38 17.15 -9.41
N PHE A 372 -12.01 16.07 -8.97
CA PHE A 372 -11.64 14.72 -9.37
C PHE A 372 -12.55 14.30 -10.52
N GLU A 373 -11.96 13.86 -11.62
CA GLU A 373 -12.68 13.43 -12.82
C GLU A 373 -12.23 12.03 -13.23
N ILE A 374 -13.18 11.20 -13.63
CA ILE A 374 -12.93 9.88 -14.20
C ILE A 374 -13.65 9.73 -15.53
N ARG A 375 -13.06 8.96 -16.45
CA ARG A 375 -13.64 8.61 -17.74
C ARG A 375 -13.39 7.16 -18.11
N VAL A 376 -14.38 6.54 -18.73
CA VAL A 376 -14.24 5.24 -19.40
C VAL A 376 -13.72 5.44 -20.83
N HIS A 377 -13.40 4.34 -21.50
CA HIS A 377 -12.80 4.32 -22.83
C HIS A 377 -13.63 5.08 -23.87
N GLU A 378 -14.96 4.97 -23.81
CA GLU A 378 -15.92 5.65 -24.68
C GLU A 378 -15.98 7.18 -24.44
N GLY A 379 -15.31 7.68 -23.40
CA GLY A 379 -15.23 9.11 -23.07
C GLY A 379 -16.30 9.59 -22.10
N TYR A 380 -17.33 8.79 -21.81
CA TYR A 380 -18.29 9.07 -20.73
C TYR A 380 -17.58 9.13 -19.37
N GLY A 381 -18.09 9.95 -18.46
CA GLY A 381 -17.42 10.17 -17.19
C GLY A 381 -18.27 10.78 -16.10
N ALA A 382 -17.62 11.07 -14.99
CA ALA A 382 -18.21 11.72 -13.83
C ALA A 382 -17.18 12.58 -13.10
N ARG A 383 -17.68 13.57 -12.37
CA ARG A 383 -16.85 14.55 -11.65
C ARG A 383 -17.33 14.74 -10.21
N TRP A 384 -16.36 14.91 -9.31
CA TRP A 384 -16.54 15.25 -7.91
C TRP A 384 -15.64 16.43 -7.52
N SER A 385 -15.86 16.98 -6.33
CA SER A 385 -14.85 17.81 -5.65
C SER A 385 -13.54 17.02 -5.50
N LYS A 386 -12.40 17.74 -5.32
CA LYS A 386 -11.06 17.15 -5.12
C LYS A 386 -11.02 15.90 -4.23
N TYR A 387 -11.76 15.93 -3.12
CA TYR A 387 -11.75 14.86 -2.10
C TYR A 387 -12.92 13.88 -2.21
N GLY A 388 -13.69 13.92 -3.30
CA GLY A 388 -14.84 13.02 -3.51
C GLY A 388 -16.05 13.31 -2.62
N SER A 389 -16.04 14.38 -1.83
CA SER A 389 -17.09 14.71 -0.85
C SER A 389 -18.37 15.27 -1.46
N LYS A 390 -18.32 15.72 -2.71
CA LYS A 390 -19.47 16.30 -3.42
C LYS A 390 -19.47 15.83 -4.87
N PHE A 391 -20.54 15.18 -5.29
CA PHE A 391 -20.80 14.88 -6.69
C PHE A 391 -21.14 16.17 -7.46
N ILE A 392 -20.51 16.36 -8.61
CA ILE A 392 -20.70 17.54 -9.47
C ILE A 392 -21.61 17.21 -10.65
N GLY A 393 -21.39 16.08 -11.32
CA GLY A 393 -22.21 15.66 -12.45
C GLY A 393 -21.54 14.63 -13.35
N PHE A 394 -22.31 14.17 -14.34
CA PHE A 394 -21.84 13.29 -15.41
C PHE A 394 -21.23 14.08 -16.57
N LEU A 395 -20.45 13.39 -17.39
CA LEU A 395 -19.70 13.95 -18.50
C LEU A 395 -19.96 13.15 -19.76
N GLU A 396 -20.27 13.85 -20.85
CA GLU A 396 -20.34 13.29 -22.19
C GLU A 396 -18.93 13.09 -22.78
N PRO A 397 -18.79 12.25 -23.82
CA PRO A 397 -17.56 12.11 -24.59
C PRO A 397 -17.11 13.46 -25.16
N TYR A 398 -15.79 13.59 -25.36
CA TYR A 398 -15.25 14.77 -26.03
C TYR A 398 -15.79 14.86 -27.46
N THR A 399 -16.35 16.02 -27.82
CA THR A 399 -16.73 16.33 -29.20
C THR A 399 -15.66 17.21 -29.84
N GLU A 400 -15.32 16.93 -31.09
CA GLU A 400 -14.37 17.72 -31.87
C GLU A 400 -14.86 19.18 -31.94
N GLY A 401 -14.04 20.13 -31.48
CA GLY A 401 -14.42 21.55 -31.40
C GLY A 401 -15.32 21.95 -30.22
N GLY A 402 -15.54 21.08 -29.22
CA GLY A 402 -16.33 21.37 -28.03
C GLY A 402 -15.82 22.57 -27.22
N PHE A 403 -14.50 22.79 -27.22
CA PHE A 403 -13.84 23.97 -26.64
C PHE A 403 -14.37 25.28 -27.24
N LEU A 404 -14.55 25.35 -28.56
CA LEU A 404 -15.05 26.54 -29.27
C LEU A 404 -16.54 26.81 -29.02
N LYS A 405 -17.30 25.79 -28.60
CA LYS A 405 -18.72 25.88 -28.26
C LYS A 405 -18.95 26.03 -26.75
N GLY A 406 -17.88 26.23 -25.97
CA GLY A 406 -17.93 26.44 -24.53
C GLY A 406 -18.35 25.19 -23.75
N TRP A 407 -18.11 23.99 -24.29
CA TRP A 407 -18.55 22.72 -23.72
C TRP A 407 -19.98 22.83 -23.18
N LYS A 408 -20.95 23.04 -24.06
CA LYS A 408 -22.36 23.01 -23.66
C LYS A 408 -22.67 21.60 -23.16
N HIS A 409 -22.59 21.46 -21.84
CA HIS A 409 -22.91 20.27 -21.07
C HIS A 409 -24.32 19.80 -21.34
#